data_AF-B9EZX1-F1
#
_entry.id   AF-B9EZX1-F1
#
_cell.length_a   1.000
_cell.length_b   1.000
_cell.length_c   1.000
_cell.angle_alpha   90.00
_cell.angle_beta   90.00
_cell.angle_gamma   90.00
#
_symmetry.space_group_name_H-M   'P 1'
#
loop_
_entity.id
_entity.type
_entity.pdbx_description
1 polymer ?
#
loop_
_entity_poly.entity_id
_entity_poly.type
_entity_poly.pdbx_seq_one_letter_code
_entity_poly.pdbx_strand_id
1 'polypeptide(L)' 'MDNHQSELAEELATRKHLFCASPQTLGETIQEMDIETLNPYVPGDAKPVVSLINKFFGFPDD' A
#
# COMPACT_ATOMS: atom_id res chain seq x y z
N MET A 1 4.67 -4.79 -17.81
CA MET A 1 4.39 -4.95 -16.36
C MET A 1 5.58 -4.30 -15.69
N ASP A 2 5.50 -2.99 -15.52
CA ASP A 2 6.69 -2.14 -15.49
C ASP A 2 6.94 -1.72 -14.04
N ASN A 3 7.74 -2.47 -13.28
CA ASN A 3 8.27 -2.12 -11.94
C ASN A 3 7.33 -1.48 -10.88
N HIS A 4 6.02 -1.42 -11.09
CA HIS A 4 5.08 -0.68 -10.24
C HIS A 4 4.96 -1.28 -8.83
N GLN A 5 5.25 -2.58 -8.68
CA GLN A 5 5.27 -3.22 -7.37
C GLN A 5 6.44 -2.74 -6.52
N SER A 6 7.62 -2.53 -7.12
CA SER A 6 8.80 -2.01 -6.42
C SER A 6 8.57 -0.55 -6.02
N GLU A 7 8.03 0.26 -6.92
CA GLU A 7 7.69 1.66 -6.64
C GLU A 7 6.70 1.77 -5.46
N LEU A 8 5.65 0.96 -5.47
CA LEU A 8 4.69 0.92 -4.35
C LEU A 8 5.33 0.49 -3.03
N ALA A 9 6.20 -0.54 -3.07
CA ALA A 9 6.89 -1.01 -1.87
C ALA A 9 7.82 0.06 -1.29
N GLU A 10 8.56 0.78 -2.13
CA GLU A 10 9.43 1.89 -1.74
C GLU A 10 8.64 3.08 -1.15
N GLU A 11 7.50 3.43 -1.75
CA GLU A 11 6.61 4.48 -1.24
C GLU A 11 6.03 4.12 0.14
N LEU A 12 5.55 2.89 0.30
CA LEU A 12 5.00 2.40 1.57
C LEU A 12 6.07 2.27 2.65
N ALA A 13 7.30 1.89 2.29
CA ALA A 13 8.44 1.86 3.20
C ALA A 13 8.83 3.27 3.66
N THR A 14 8.83 4.24 2.75
CA THR A 14 9.08 5.67 3.06
C THR A 14 8.05 6.20 4.07
N ARG A 15 6.80 5.74 3.97
CA ARG A 15 5.71 6.07 4.91
C ARG A 15 5.71 5.23 6.20
N LYS A 16 6.68 4.32 6.34
CA LYS A 16 6.82 3.39 7.47
C LYS A 16 5.63 2.46 7.65
N HIS A 17 4.98 2.03 6.57
CA HIS A 17 3.91 1.03 6.64
C HIS A 17 4.43 -0.41 6.49
N LEU A 18 5.62 -0.59 5.93
CA LEU A 18 6.29 -1.88 5.77
C LEU A 18 7.82 -1.69 5.70
N PHE A 19 8.56 -2.79 5.79
CA PHE A 19 9.96 -2.85 5.39
C PHE A 19 10.06 -3.40 3.97
N CYS A 20 10.80 -2.71 3.10
CA CYS A 20 11.05 -3.14 1.72
C CYS A 20 12.46 -3.74 1.61
N ALA A 21 12.58 -4.89 0.95
CA ALA A 21 13.84 -5.59 0.76
C ALA A 21 13.93 -6.20 -0.64
N SER A 22 15.14 -6.34 -1.14
CA SER A 22 15.45 -7.18 -2.30
C SER A 22 15.89 -8.57 -1.83
N PRO A 23 15.99 -9.58 -2.73
CA PRO A 23 16.54 -10.89 -2.36
C PRO A 23 17.92 -10.82 -1.69
N GLN A 24 18.74 -9.81 -2.04
CA GLN A 24 20.08 -9.64 -1.47
C GLN A 24 20.06 -9.01 -0.08
N THR A 25 19.08 -8.16 0.23
CA THR A 25 18.99 -7.45 1.53
C THR A 25 18.02 -8.10 2.51
N LEU A 26 17.21 -9.07 2.08
CA LEU A 26 16.16 -9.69 2.89
C LEU A 26 16.65 -10.20 4.25
N GLY A 27 17.81 -10.87 4.28
CA GLY A 27 18.37 -11.42 5.51
C GLY A 27 18.69 -10.34 6.55
N GLU A 28 19.32 -9.26 6.11
CA GLU A 28 19.65 -8.08 6.94
C GLU A 28 18.36 -7.38 7.40
N THR A 29 17.43 -7.13 6.48
CA THR A 29 16.14 -6.49 6.81
C THR A 29 15.36 -7.25 7.88
N ILE A 30 15.31 -8.59 7.81
CA ILE A 30 14.63 -9.41 8.84
C ILE A 30 15.35 -9.35 10.19
N GLN A 31 16.68 -9.22 10.21
CA GLN A 31 17.42 -9.14 11.47
C GLN A 31 17.28 -7.79 12.15
N GLU A 32 17.20 -6.71 11.38
CA GLU A 32 17.19 -5.33 11.88
C GLU A 32 15.78 -4.75 12.05
N MET A 33 14.74 -5.39 11.50
CA MET A 33 13.39 -4.84 11.55
C MET A 33 12.89 -4.67 12.99
N ASP A 34 12.41 -3.45 13.28
CA ASP A 34 11.67 -3.14 14.49
C ASP A 34 10.21 -2.87 14.12
N ILE A 35 9.35 -3.85 14.33
CA ILE A 35 7.94 -3.83 13.91
C ILE A 35 7.17 -2.72 14.66
N GLU A 36 7.60 -2.34 15.86
CA GLU A 36 6.94 -1.30 16.66
C GLU A 36 7.08 0.09 16.02
N THR A 37 8.03 0.26 15.09
CA THR A 37 8.24 1.51 14.35
C THR A 37 7.28 1.69 13.16
N LEU A 38 6.51 0.65 12.80
CA LEU A 38 5.60 0.70 11.67
C LEU A 38 4.27 1.38 12.03
N ASN A 39 3.82 2.24 11.13
CA ASN A 39 2.49 2.83 11.17
C ASN A 39 1.45 1.81 10.67
N PRO A 40 0.34 1.60 11.40
CA PRO A 40 -0.77 0.79 10.90
C PRO A 40 -1.25 1.29 9.54
N TYR A 41 -1.39 0.37 8.58
CA TYR A 41 -1.97 0.69 7.29
C TYR A 41 -3.49 0.80 7.42
N VAL A 42 -4.05 1.98 7.14
CA VAL A 42 -5.49 2.21 7.15
C VAL A 42 -6.02 1.93 5.74
N PRO A 43 -6.91 0.94 5.55
CA PRO A 43 -7.54 0.70 4.25
C PRO A 43 -8.29 1.96 3.80
N GLY A 44 -8.15 2.30 2.51
CA GLY A 44 -8.91 3.40 1.93
C GLY A 44 -10.41 3.12 1.94
N ASP A 45 -11.23 4.16 2.14
CA ASP A 45 -12.67 4.04 1.94
C ASP A 45 -12.98 4.02 0.44
N ALA A 46 -13.50 2.90 -0.04
CA ALA A 46 -13.86 2.73 -1.44
C ALA A 46 -15.20 3.40 -1.80
N LYS A 47 -16.05 3.74 -0.82
CA LYS A 47 -17.40 4.27 -1.07
C LYS A 47 -17.41 5.51 -1.97
N PRO A 48 -16.55 6.52 -1.78
CA PRO A 48 -16.54 7.69 -2.65
C PRO A 48 -16.22 7.37 -4.11
N VAL A 49 -15.32 6.41 -4.34
CA VAL A 49 -14.96 5.96 -5.70
C VAL A 49 -16.13 5.21 -6.32
N VAL A 50 -16.77 4.32 -5.56
CA VAL A 50 -17.95 3.57 -6.01
C VAL A 50 -19.10 4.52 -6.36
N SER A 51 -19.43 5.48 -5.50
CA SER A 51 -20.46 6.49 -5.77
C SER A 51 -20.16 7.31 -7.02
N LEU A 52 -18.89 7.67 -7.25
CA LEU A 52 -18.49 8.41 -8.46
C LEU A 52 -18.73 7.57 -9.72
N ILE A 53 -18.35 6.28 -9.68
CA ILE A 53 -18.57 5.34 -10.78
C ILE A 53 -20.06 5.14 -11.03
N ASN A 54 -20.85 4.90 -9.98
CA ASN A 54 -22.30 4.70 -10.09
C ASN A 54 -22.97 5.91 -10.71
N LYS A 55 -22.66 7.11 -10.22
CA LYS A 55 -23.15 8.37 -10.80
C LYS A 55 -22.78 8.53 -12.28
N PHE A 56 -21.54 8.19 -12.65
CA PHE A 56 -21.08 8.31 -14.04
C PHE A 56 -21.83 7.36 -14.99
N PHE A 57 -22.13 6.15 -14.54
CA PHE A 57 -22.85 5.13 -15.32
C PHE A 57 -24.37 5.18 -15.15
N GLY A 58 -24.90 6.04 -14.28
CA GLY A 58 -26.34 6.16 -14.01
C GLY A 58 -26.91 5.01 -13.18
N PHE A 59 -26.07 4.28 -12.44
CA PHE A 59 -26.53 3.30 -11.47
C PHE A 59 -27.13 4.02 -10.24
N PRO A 60 -28.17 3.45 -9.60
CA PRO A 60 -28.68 3.99 -8.34
C PRO A 60 -27.58 3.95 -7.25
N ASP A 61 -27.56 4.94 -6.38
CA ASP A 61 -26.81 4.86 -5.13
C ASP A 61 -27.57 3.92 -4.18
N ASP A 62 -26.92 2.84 -3.72
CA ASP A 62 -27.46 1.88 -2.75
C ASP A 62 -27.71 2.52 -1.36
#